data_AF-A0A2G9G210-F1
#
_entry.id   AF-A0A2G9G210-F1
#
_cell.length_a   1.000
_cell.length_b   1.000
_cell.length_c   1.000
_cell.angle_alpha   90.00
_cell.angle_beta   90.00
_cell.angle_gamma   90.00
#
_symmetry.space_group_name_H-M   'P 1'
#
loop_
_entity.id
_entity.type
_entity.pdbx_description
1 polymer ?
#
loop_
_entity_poly.entity_id
_entity_poly.type
_entity_poly.pdbx_seq_one_letter_code
_entity_poly.pdbx_strand_id
1 'polypeptide(L)'
;MDRWSGVLKIQLSPNTSTFYRVAASLALSSSSKNLAVPSGNAIFFNGDRVEGTRNPVIERLSNPQRIAEILVSKFGGSINAFVVEASVFNGPFAVYKDFVPSINEYGEPQSFDATGFPASTSLVLLLSKFLEEARTLILGKQKEPYQAEASTSFSCKPKTAVLGFSKGGTVLNQLITEFSLSEVQSTEIPSQANKNVANGGPATKDDWIIPTSKERLFNSIVEIHYVDVGLNTKGAYLTDKEVIDRFSECLSRSASSIRFLFHGTPRQWCDERRIWIRKEKDALVRLLKRAAQKNMGKLLLRERLYFPGKNPDLQMHFEIIEVMDVN
;
A
#
# COMPACT_ATOMS: atom_id res chain seq x y z
N MET A 1 10.22 -2.97 21.15
CA MET A 1 9.01 -3.73 20.80
C MET A 1 9.46 -4.96 20.06
N ASP A 2 9.07 -6.15 20.51
CA ASP A 2 9.43 -7.37 19.81
C ASP A 2 8.66 -7.47 18.49
N ARG A 3 9.17 -8.26 17.54
CA ARG A 3 8.55 -8.35 16.21
C ARG A 3 8.55 -9.78 15.71
N TRP A 4 7.47 -10.14 15.03
CA TRP A 4 7.44 -11.31 14.17
C TRP A 4 7.78 -10.88 12.75
N SER A 5 8.70 -11.58 12.11
CA SER A 5 9.03 -11.38 10.70
C SER A 5 8.89 -12.70 9.96
N GLY A 6 8.24 -12.69 8.81
CA GLY A 6 7.97 -13.90 8.05
C GLY A 6 7.47 -13.63 6.64
N VAL A 7 7.42 -14.67 5.81
CA VAL A 7 6.82 -14.65 4.48
C VAL A 7 5.77 -15.75 4.43
N LEU A 8 4.54 -15.38 4.07
CA LEU A 8 3.43 -16.31 3.91
C LEU A 8 2.96 -16.33 2.45
N LYS A 9 2.36 -17.44 2.05
CA LYS A 9 1.77 -17.63 0.72
C LYS A 9 0.25 -17.63 0.87
N ILE A 10 -0.37 -16.53 0.49
CA ILE A 10 -1.80 -16.30 0.71
C ILE A 10 -2.59 -16.53 -0.57
N GLN A 11 -3.62 -17.36 -0.50
CA GLN A 11 -4.55 -17.61 -1.60
C GLN A 11 -5.79 -16.72 -1.43
N LEU A 12 -6.10 -15.86 -2.40
CA LEU A 12 -7.30 -15.01 -2.34
C LEU A 12 -8.58 -15.79 -2.64
N SER A 13 -8.56 -16.59 -3.70
CA SER A 13 -9.71 -17.38 -4.14
C SER A 13 -9.41 -18.87 -4.03
N PRO A 14 -10.24 -19.67 -3.33
CA PRO A 14 -9.99 -21.10 -3.10
C PRO A 14 -9.91 -21.90 -4.40
N ASN A 15 -10.51 -21.40 -5.48
CA ASN A 15 -10.56 -22.05 -6.79
C ASN A 15 -9.36 -21.73 -7.69
N THR A 16 -8.36 -20.99 -7.19
CA THR A 16 -7.18 -20.59 -7.98
C THR A 16 -5.92 -21.25 -7.45
N SER A 17 -5.02 -21.70 -8.33
CA SER A 17 -3.71 -22.25 -7.92
C SER A 17 -2.65 -21.17 -7.62
N THR A 18 -3.04 -19.89 -7.67
CA THR A 18 -2.14 -18.75 -7.55
C THR A 18 -2.09 -18.24 -6.11
N PHE A 19 -0.90 -17.89 -5.65
CA PHE A 19 -0.66 -17.40 -4.29
C PHE A 19 0.09 -16.08 -4.32
N TYR A 20 -0.32 -15.16 -3.47
CA TYR A 20 0.44 -13.96 -3.16
C TYR A 20 1.53 -14.31 -2.16
N ARG A 21 2.79 -13.97 -2.46
CA ARG A 21 3.82 -13.92 -1.42
C ARG A 21 3.73 -12.58 -0.71
N VAL A 22 3.54 -12.65 0.59
CA VAL A 22 3.51 -11.47 1.46
C VAL A 22 4.60 -11.63 2.51
N ALA A 23 5.61 -10.77 2.46
CA ALA A 23 6.52 -10.62 3.59
C ALA A 23 5.92 -9.61 4.57
N ALA A 24 6.02 -9.87 5.86
CA ALA A 24 5.63 -8.88 6.85
C ALA A 24 6.58 -8.83 8.02
N SER A 25 6.58 -7.67 8.68
CA SER A 25 7.11 -7.48 10.01
C SER A 25 6.00 -6.92 10.88
N LEU A 26 5.56 -7.69 11.88
CA LEU A 26 4.44 -7.37 12.75
C LEU A 26 4.91 -7.05 14.17
N ALA A 27 4.35 -6.00 14.76
CA ALA A 27 4.58 -5.62 16.14
C ALA A 27 4.02 -6.68 17.11
N LEU A 28 4.83 -7.07 18.08
CA LEU A 28 4.44 -7.94 19.19
C LEU A 28 4.47 -7.16 20.51
N SER A 29 3.51 -7.49 21.38
CA SER A 29 3.52 -7.03 22.76
C SER A 29 4.69 -7.67 23.50
N SER A 30 5.45 -6.86 24.24
CA SER A 30 6.58 -7.35 25.04
C SER A 30 6.13 -8.27 26.19
N SER A 31 4.92 -8.09 26.72
CA SER A 31 4.39 -8.89 27.83
C SER A 31 3.81 -10.22 27.35
N SER A 32 2.89 -10.19 26.39
CA SER A 32 2.16 -11.38 25.96
C SER A 32 2.76 -12.09 24.75
N LYS A 33 3.77 -11.50 24.10
CA LYS A 33 4.37 -11.97 22.83
C LYS A 33 3.35 -12.21 21.70
N ASN A 34 2.13 -11.70 21.87
CA ASN A 34 1.07 -11.69 20.87
C ASN A 34 1.14 -10.42 20.04
N LEU A 35 0.35 -10.36 18.96
CA LEU A 35 0.25 -9.17 18.13
C LEU A 35 -0.15 -7.94 18.96
N ALA A 36 0.60 -6.86 18.80
CA ALA A 36 0.29 -5.56 19.36
C ALA A 36 -0.48 -4.70 18.35
N VAL A 37 -1.26 -3.74 18.88
CA VAL A 37 -1.87 -2.68 18.08
C VAL A 37 -0.74 -1.77 17.56
N PRO A 38 -0.53 -1.66 16.24
CA PRO A 38 0.51 -0.81 15.68
C PRO A 38 0.06 0.66 15.68
N SER A 39 1.03 1.58 15.60
CA SER A 39 0.73 3.00 15.33
C SER A 39 0.25 3.24 13.89
N GLY A 40 0.55 2.30 12.98
CA GLY A 40 0.18 2.37 11.58
C GLY A 40 0.64 1.15 10.78
N ASN A 41 0.27 1.12 9.50
CA ASN A 41 0.60 0.07 8.55
C ASN A 41 1.33 0.69 7.35
N ALA A 42 2.45 0.10 6.92
CA ALA A 42 3.08 0.39 5.64
C ALA A 42 2.88 -0.81 4.71
N ILE A 43 2.15 -0.60 3.61
CA ILE A 43 1.81 -1.64 2.64
C ILE A 43 2.53 -1.32 1.33
N PHE A 44 3.45 -2.18 0.93
CA PHE A 44 4.31 -2.00 -0.24
C PHE A 44 4.00 -3.04 -1.30
N PHE A 45 3.56 -2.60 -2.48
CA PHE A 45 3.37 -3.45 -3.66
C PHE A 45 4.64 -3.45 -4.49
N ASN A 46 5.19 -4.64 -4.73
CA ASN A 46 6.44 -4.82 -5.43
C ASN A 46 6.30 -4.69 -6.96
N GLY A 47 7.44 -4.59 -7.63
CA GLY A 47 7.55 -4.48 -9.07
C GLY A 47 7.75 -5.79 -9.81
N ASP A 48 8.26 -5.66 -11.03
CA ASP A 48 8.82 -6.76 -11.80
C ASP A 48 10.01 -7.39 -11.06
N ARG A 49 10.18 -8.70 -11.26
CA ARG A 49 11.32 -9.43 -10.72
C ARG A 49 12.56 -9.17 -11.54
N VAL A 50 13.64 -8.91 -10.83
CA VAL A 50 14.98 -8.85 -11.39
C VAL A 50 15.84 -9.75 -10.50
N GLU A 51 16.22 -10.90 -11.04
CA GLU A 51 16.97 -11.95 -10.34
C GLU A 51 18.21 -12.34 -11.13
N GLY A 52 19.22 -12.86 -10.45
CA GLY A 52 20.43 -13.40 -11.10
C GLY A 52 21.35 -12.32 -11.68
N THR A 53 21.22 -11.08 -11.22
CA THR A 53 22.00 -9.94 -11.69
C THR A 53 23.45 -9.96 -11.23
N ARG A 54 23.74 -10.71 -10.15
CA ARG A 54 25.00 -10.67 -9.38
C ARG A 54 25.32 -9.29 -8.79
N ASN A 55 24.40 -8.33 -8.88
CA ASN A 55 24.52 -7.04 -8.22
C ASN A 55 23.98 -7.17 -6.78
N PRO A 56 24.83 -7.05 -5.74
CA PRO A 56 24.41 -7.29 -4.36
C PRO A 56 23.35 -6.31 -3.87
N VAL A 57 23.27 -5.09 -4.43
CA VAL A 57 22.24 -4.11 -4.09
C VAL A 57 20.89 -4.56 -4.64
N ILE A 58 20.83 -4.98 -5.90
CA ILE A 58 19.59 -5.45 -6.52
C ILE A 58 19.09 -6.72 -5.81
N GLU A 59 19.93 -7.74 -5.64
CA GLU A 59 19.50 -9.00 -5.01
C GLU A 59 18.97 -8.77 -3.58
N ARG A 60 19.62 -7.89 -2.82
CA ARG A 60 19.19 -7.53 -1.46
C ARG A 60 17.87 -6.77 -1.45
N LEU A 61 17.67 -5.84 -2.39
CA LEU A 61 16.48 -5.00 -2.47
C LEU A 61 15.35 -5.63 -3.30
N SER A 62 15.58 -6.78 -3.93
CA SER A 62 14.56 -7.69 -4.44
C SER A 62 13.98 -8.60 -3.35
N ASN A 63 14.65 -8.75 -2.20
CA ASN A 63 14.16 -9.60 -1.11
C ASN A 63 13.02 -8.90 -0.32
N PRO A 64 11.78 -9.44 -0.33
CA PRO A 64 10.65 -8.78 0.29
C PRO A 64 10.74 -8.70 1.83
N GLN A 65 11.42 -9.63 2.51
CA GLN A 65 11.66 -9.50 3.95
C GLN A 65 12.57 -8.31 4.25
N ARG A 66 13.60 -8.13 3.42
CA ARG A 66 14.53 -7.01 3.58
C ARG A 66 13.83 -5.68 3.33
N ILE A 67 12.93 -5.61 2.35
CA ILE A 67 12.09 -4.42 2.12
C ILE A 67 11.23 -4.15 3.37
N ALA A 68 10.61 -5.16 3.98
CA ALA A 68 9.79 -4.98 5.18
C ALA A 68 10.61 -4.41 6.36
N GLU A 69 11.85 -4.85 6.55
CA GLU A 69 12.78 -4.29 7.54
C GLU A 69 13.10 -2.82 7.26
N ILE A 70 13.35 -2.48 5.99
CA ILE A 70 13.61 -1.09 5.57
C ILE A 70 12.39 -0.21 5.87
N LEU A 71 11.18 -0.68 5.60
CA LEU A 71 9.95 0.07 5.90
C LEU A 71 9.81 0.32 7.40
N VAL A 72 10.03 -0.69 8.25
CA VAL A 72 10.01 -0.51 9.72
C VAL A 72 11.08 0.49 10.17
N SER A 73 12.28 0.43 9.59
CA SER A 73 13.35 1.40 9.90
C SER A 73 12.99 2.83 9.50
N LYS A 74 12.18 3.01 8.45
CA LYS A 74 11.80 4.33 7.90
C LYS A 74 10.59 4.94 8.60
N PHE A 75 9.53 4.15 8.78
CA PHE A 75 8.26 4.59 9.37
C PHE A 75 8.22 4.44 10.91
N GLY A 76 9.18 3.72 11.49
CA GLY A 76 9.33 3.55 12.93
C GLY A 76 8.96 2.15 13.45
N GLY A 77 9.55 1.78 14.58
CA GLY A 77 9.43 0.43 15.15
C GLY A 77 8.04 0.03 15.66
N SER A 78 7.07 0.95 15.68
CA SER A 78 5.68 0.72 16.12
C SER A 78 4.70 0.45 14.98
N ILE A 79 5.13 0.51 13.71
CA ILE A 79 4.27 0.17 12.57
C ILE A 79 4.31 -1.33 12.26
N ASN A 80 3.31 -1.83 11.55
CA ASN A 80 3.39 -3.09 10.82
C ASN A 80 3.78 -2.82 9.36
N ALA A 81 4.66 -3.64 8.81
CA ALA A 81 5.07 -3.55 7.40
C ALA A 81 4.61 -4.80 6.65
N PHE A 82 4.04 -4.60 5.47
CA PHE A 82 3.61 -5.66 4.55
C PHE A 82 4.22 -5.38 3.17
N VAL A 83 4.88 -6.38 2.57
CA VAL A 83 5.45 -6.32 1.23
C VAL A 83 4.76 -7.40 0.39
N VAL A 84 3.93 -6.95 -0.55
CA VAL A 84 3.08 -7.78 -1.39
C VAL A 84 3.73 -7.92 -2.76
N GLU A 85 4.03 -9.15 -3.17
CA GLU A 85 4.39 -9.47 -4.54
C GLU A 85 3.16 -9.90 -5.34
N ALA A 86 3.18 -9.71 -6.66
CA ALA A 86 2.14 -10.25 -7.54
C ALA A 86 1.98 -11.77 -7.38
N SER A 87 0.76 -12.27 -7.55
CA SER A 87 0.46 -13.70 -7.48
C SER A 87 0.89 -14.47 -8.73
N VAL A 88 1.07 -13.76 -9.85
CA VAL A 88 1.46 -14.29 -11.14
C VAL A 88 2.58 -13.43 -11.72
N PHE A 89 3.54 -14.09 -12.36
CA PHE A 89 4.58 -13.45 -13.15
C PHE A 89 4.60 -14.09 -14.53
N ASN A 90 4.66 -13.25 -15.58
CA ASN A 90 4.96 -13.70 -16.93
C ASN A 90 6.42 -13.37 -17.22
N GLY A 91 7.31 -14.36 -17.12
CA GLY A 91 8.74 -14.10 -17.03
C GLY A 91 9.06 -13.20 -15.82
N PRO A 92 9.75 -12.06 -15.99
CA PRO A 92 10.00 -11.11 -14.90
C PRO A 92 8.79 -10.21 -14.57
N PHE A 93 7.78 -10.15 -15.45
CA PHE A 93 6.74 -9.13 -15.37
C PHE A 93 5.67 -9.48 -14.33
N ALA A 94 5.46 -8.60 -13.36
CA ALA A 94 4.46 -8.78 -12.31
C ALA A 94 3.04 -8.60 -12.87
N VAL A 95 2.09 -9.45 -12.49
CA VAL A 95 0.71 -9.40 -13.00
C VAL A 95 -0.28 -9.32 -11.83
N TYR A 96 -0.81 -8.13 -11.57
CA TYR A 96 -1.72 -7.83 -10.46
C TYR A 96 -3.21 -7.98 -10.83
N LYS A 97 -3.60 -9.10 -11.46
CA LYS A 97 -4.95 -9.30 -12.04
C LYS A 97 -6.11 -9.15 -11.04
N ASP A 98 -5.90 -9.55 -9.78
CA ASP A 98 -6.96 -9.48 -8.75
C ASP A 98 -7.13 -8.05 -8.21
N PHE A 99 -6.14 -7.18 -8.47
CA PHE A 99 -6.18 -5.78 -8.07
C PHE A 99 -6.59 -4.91 -9.26
N VAL A 100 -6.00 -5.12 -10.43
CA VAL A 100 -6.24 -4.37 -11.68
C VAL A 100 -6.82 -5.35 -12.71
N PRO A 101 -8.15 -5.38 -12.92
CA PRO A 101 -8.79 -6.39 -13.77
C PRO A 101 -8.45 -6.26 -15.26
N SER A 102 -8.26 -5.02 -15.73
CA SER A 102 -8.05 -4.69 -17.14
C SER A 102 -6.55 -4.58 -17.45
N ILE A 103 -5.87 -5.72 -17.58
CA ILE A 103 -4.43 -5.81 -17.84
C ILE A 103 -4.12 -6.78 -18.99
N ASN A 104 -2.98 -6.58 -19.65
CA ASN A 104 -2.45 -7.55 -20.62
C ASN A 104 -1.61 -8.66 -19.94
N GLU A 105 -1.05 -9.56 -20.74
CA GLU A 105 -0.24 -10.70 -20.26
C GLU A 105 1.06 -10.30 -19.52
N TYR A 106 1.51 -9.05 -19.66
CA TYR A 106 2.70 -8.49 -18.98
C TYR A 106 2.33 -7.60 -17.79
N GLY A 107 1.04 -7.56 -17.41
CA GLY A 107 0.55 -6.77 -16.29
C GLY A 107 0.45 -5.27 -16.57
N GLU A 108 0.49 -4.86 -17.84
CA GLU A 108 0.28 -3.47 -18.26
C GLU A 108 -1.22 -3.15 -18.27
N PRO A 109 -1.69 -2.07 -17.63
CA PRO A 109 -3.10 -1.72 -17.55
C PRO A 109 -3.60 -1.11 -18.86
N GLN A 110 -4.78 -1.54 -19.31
CA GLN A 110 -5.50 -0.87 -20.40
C GLN A 110 -6.37 0.27 -19.86
N SER A 111 -6.96 0.07 -18.68
CA SER A 111 -7.78 1.04 -17.97
C SER A 111 -7.77 0.73 -16.46
N PHE A 112 -8.17 1.72 -15.66
CA PHE A 112 -8.48 1.54 -14.25
C PHE A 112 -9.99 1.64 -14.08
N ASP A 113 -10.61 0.67 -13.41
CA ASP A 113 -12.07 0.56 -13.28
C ASP A 113 -12.44 0.27 -11.83
N ALA A 114 -13.16 1.19 -11.21
CA ALA A 114 -13.60 1.06 -9.82
C ALA A 114 -14.78 0.09 -9.63
N THR A 115 -15.38 -0.44 -10.70
CA THR A 115 -16.51 -1.35 -10.64
C THR A 115 -16.16 -2.59 -9.81
N GLY A 116 -16.93 -2.84 -8.74
CA GLY A 116 -16.70 -3.97 -7.84
C GLY A 116 -15.54 -3.80 -6.85
N PHE A 117 -14.84 -2.67 -6.88
CA PHE A 117 -13.74 -2.33 -5.95
C PHE A 117 -12.66 -3.43 -5.85
N PRO A 118 -12.04 -3.83 -6.97
CA PRO A 118 -11.14 -4.98 -7.02
C PRO A 118 -9.90 -4.84 -6.12
N ALA A 119 -9.17 -3.72 -6.19
CA ALA A 119 -7.93 -3.54 -5.41
C ALA A 119 -8.18 -3.44 -3.92
N SER A 120 -9.17 -2.66 -3.49
CA SER A 120 -9.48 -2.51 -2.06
C SER A 120 -10.08 -3.79 -1.46
N THR A 121 -10.94 -4.50 -2.20
CA THR A 121 -11.48 -5.81 -1.76
C THR A 121 -10.36 -6.85 -1.66
N SER A 122 -9.52 -6.95 -2.68
CA SER A 122 -8.39 -7.89 -2.70
C SER A 122 -7.38 -7.58 -1.60
N LEU A 123 -7.07 -6.30 -1.32
CA LEU A 123 -6.15 -5.93 -0.25
C LEU A 123 -6.70 -6.30 1.13
N VAL A 124 -7.94 -5.95 1.43
CA VAL A 124 -8.58 -6.28 2.72
C VAL A 124 -8.63 -7.79 2.94
N LEU A 125 -8.98 -8.55 1.90
CA LEU A 125 -9.01 -10.01 1.96
C LEU A 125 -7.60 -10.59 2.16
N LEU A 126 -6.61 -10.06 1.45
CA LEU A 126 -5.21 -10.48 1.56
C LEU A 126 -4.69 -10.31 2.98
N LEU A 127 -4.87 -9.12 3.55
CA LEU A 127 -4.39 -8.79 4.89
C LEU A 127 -5.12 -9.61 5.95
N SER A 128 -6.44 -9.80 5.83
CA SER A 128 -7.24 -10.60 6.76
C SER A 128 -6.74 -12.05 6.81
N LYS A 129 -6.60 -12.69 5.64
CA LYS A 129 -6.09 -14.08 5.55
C LYS A 129 -4.65 -14.19 6.04
N PHE A 130 -3.81 -13.20 5.69
CA PHE A 130 -2.44 -13.16 6.19
C PHE A 130 -2.39 -13.11 7.72
N LEU A 131 -3.21 -12.27 8.34
CA LEU A 131 -3.21 -12.09 9.79
C LEU A 131 -3.71 -13.33 10.52
N GLU A 132 -4.71 -14.03 9.96
CA GLU A 132 -5.20 -15.31 10.47
C GLU A 132 -4.09 -16.39 10.48
N GLU A 133 -3.37 -16.55 9.38
CA GLU A 133 -2.27 -17.51 9.27
C GLU A 133 -1.09 -17.11 10.18
N ALA A 134 -0.71 -15.82 10.19
CA ALA A 134 0.36 -15.31 11.03
C ALA A 134 0.09 -15.53 12.52
N ARG A 135 -1.15 -15.33 12.98
CA ARG A 135 -1.55 -15.61 14.37
C ARG A 135 -1.36 -17.07 14.74
N THR A 136 -1.77 -17.98 13.87
CA THR A 136 -1.62 -19.41 14.10
C THR A 136 -0.15 -19.77 14.27
N LEU A 137 0.74 -19.18 13.48
CA LEU A 137 2.19 -19.38 13.58
C LEU A 137 2.83 -18.73 14.80
N ILE A 138 2.33 -17.56 15.23
CA ILE A 138 2.81 -16.86 16.42
C ILE A 138 2.40 -17.63 17.69
N LEU A 139 1.14 -18.09 17.75
CA LEU A 139 0.60 -18.86 18.88
C LEU A 139 1.16 -20.28 18.93
N GLY A 140 1.33 -20.96 17.79
CA GLY A 140 1.89 -22.31 17.73
C GLY A 140 3.34 -22.43 18.22
N LYS A 141 4.05 -21.30 18.38
CA LYS A 141 5.38 -21.23 18.99
C LYS A 141 5.37 -21.08 20.52
N GLN A 142 4.20 -20.89 21.15
CA GLN A 142 4.07 -20.68 22.60
C GLN A 142 3.66 -21.98 23.31
N LYS A 143 4.39 -22.37 24.36
CA LYS A 143 4.16 -23.59 25.17
C LYS A 143 3.61 -23.32 26.59
N GLU A 144 3.28 -22.08 26.96
CA GLU A 144 2.86 -21.74 28.34
C GLU A 144 1.54 -20.94 28.44
N PRO A 145 0.84 -21.03 29.59
CA PRO A 145 -0.53 -20.57 29.73
C PRO A 145 -0.65 -19.04 29.85
N TYR A 146 -1.69 -18.54 29.20
CA TYR A 146 -2.12 -17.15 29.14
C TYR A 146 -2.44 -16.51 30.50
N GLN A 147 -1.98 -15.28 30.72
CA GLN A 147 -2.68 -14.29 31.55
C GLN A 147 -3.17 -13.15 30.64
N ALA A 148 -4.46 -12.83 30.73
CA ALA A 148 -5.07 -11.75 29.97
C ALA A 148 -4.80 -10.42 30.68
N GLU A 149 -4.08 -9.50 30.03
CA GLU A 149 -3.86 -8.16 30.55
C GLU A 149 -4.58 -7.09 29.75
N ALA A 150 -4.90 -6.01 30.47
CA ALA A 150 -5.70 -4.89 30.03
C ALA A 150 -5.05 -4.11 28.89
N SER A 151 -5.82 -3.93 27.81
CA SER A 151 -5.48 -3.06 26.68
C SER A 151 -5.19 -1.65 27.16
N THR A 152 -3.94 -1.19 27.01
CA THR A 152 -3.65 0.25 27.03
C THR A 152 -4.44 0.90 25.90
N SER A 153 -5.34 1.82 26.26
CA SER A 153 -6.24 2.49 25.33
C SER A 153 -5.48 3.41 24.37
N PHE A 154 -5.00 2.86 23.25
CA PHE A 154 -4.62 3.68 22.11
C PHE A 154 -5.90 4.16 21.44
N SER A 155 -6.21 5.45 21.62
CA SER A 155 -7.44 6.08 21.11
C SER A 155 -7.42 6.35 19.59
N CYS A 156 -6.31 6.07 18.89
CA CYS A 156 -6.16 6.37 17.48
C CYS A 156 -6.09 5.09 16.65
N LYS A 157 -6.98 4.97 15.65
CA LYS A 157 -6.95 3.86 14.69
C LYS A 157 -5.63 3.89 13.90
N PRO A 158 -5.02 2.75 13.58
CA PRO A 158 -3.77 2.72 12.81
C PRO A 158 -3.91 3.45 11.47
N LYS A 159 -2.98 4.34 11.17
CA LYS A 159 -2.88 5.02 9.87
C LYS A 159 -2.18 4.12 8.86
N THR A 160 -2.52 4.24 7.59
CA THR A 160 -1.98 3.41 6.51
C THR A 160 -1.21 4.26 5.51
N ALA A 161 0.04 3.87 5.24
CA ALA A 161 0.81 4.30 4.08
C ALA A 161 0.79 3.20 3.03
N VAL A 162 0.42 3.52 1.79
CA VAL A 162 0.47 2.60 0.66
C VAL A 162 1.59 3.03 -0.30
N LEU A 163 2.44 2.08 -0.68
CA LEU A 163 3.59 2.30 -1.53
C LEU A 163 3.51 1.37 -2.74
N GLY A 164 3.76 1.90 -3.93
CA GLY A 164 3.79 1.15 -5.17
C GLY A 164 5.15 1.32 -5.81
N PHE A 165 5.92 0.23 -5.87
CA PHE A 165 7.24 0.23 -6.49
C PHE A 165 7.19 -0.31 -7.91
N SER A 166 7.80 0.40 -8.86
CA SER A 166 7.84 -0.02 -10.26
C SER A 166 6.42 -0.33 -10.78
N LYS A 167 6.12 -1.57 -11.15
CA LYS A 167 4.77 -2.00 -11.56
C LYS A 167 3.72 -1.96 -10.44
N GLY A 168 4.11 -2.05 -9.17
CA GLY A 168 3.20 -1.93 -8.03
C GLY A 168 2.46 -0.58 -7.97
N GLY A 169 2.94 0.44 -8.68
CA GLY A 169 2.23 1.72 -8.85
C GLY A 169 0.86 1.60 -9.52
N THR A 170 0.63 0.57 -10.34
CA THR A 170 -0.68 0.35 -10.98
C THR A 170 -1.76 -0.02 -9.97
N VAL A 171 -1.39 -0.72 -8.89
CA VAL A 171 -2.30 -1.00 -7.77
C VAL A 171 -2.70 0.29 -7.06
N LEU A 172 -1.77 1.25 -6.91
CA LEU A 172 -2.09 2.56 -6.34
C LEU A 172 -3.06 3.35 -7.22
N ASN A 173 -2.82 3.38 -8.53
CA ASN A 173 -3.72 4.03 -9.48
C ASN A 173 -5.14 3.45 -9.36
N GLN A 174 -5.25 2.13 -9.29
CA GLN A 174 -6.54 1.45 -9.12
C GLN A 174 -7.20 1.74 -7.77
N LEU A 175 -6.44 1.76 -6.66
CA LEU A 175 -6.94 2.15 -5.34
C LEU A 175 -7.47 3.58 -5.31
N ILE A 176 -6.80 4.52 -5.98
CA ILE A 176 -7.25 5.92 -6.07
C ILE A 176 -8.53 6.01 -6.91
N THR A 177 -8.60 5.28 -8.02
CA THR A 177 -9.80 5.19 -8.85
C THR A 177 -10.98 4.67 -8.04
N GLU A 178 -10.78 3.63 -7.23
CA GLU A 178 -11.81 3.10 -6.32
C GLU A 178 -12.18 4.09 -5.21
N PHE A 179 -11.21 4.75 -4.59
CA PHE A 179 -11.46 5.78 -3.58
C PHE A 179 -12.38 6.87 -4.15
N SER A 180 -12.17 7.26 -5.41
CA SER A 180 -12.98 8.30 -6.07
C SER A 180 -14.49 7.98 -6.15
N LEU A 181 -14.89 6.70 -6.00
CA LEU A 181 -16.29 6.26 -5.94
C LEU A 181 -16.73 5.83 -4.54
N SER A 182 -15.87 5.96 -3.52
CA SER A 182 -16.23 5.62 -2.15
C SER A 182 -17.26 6.61 -1.61
N GLU A 183 -18.41 6.11 -1.16
CA GLU A 183 -19.35 6.85 -0.34
C GLU A 183 -18.73 7.05 1.06
N VAL A 184 -17.86 8.05 1.20
CA VAL A 184 -17.31 8.41 2.50
C VAL A 184 -18.45 9.01 3.34
N GLN A 185 -19.03 8.21 4.23
CA GLN A 185 -19.96 8.69 5.24
C GLN A 185 -19.23 9.68 6.15
N SER A 186 -19.79 10.88 6.30
CA SER A 186 -19.34 11.83 7.31
C SER A 186 -19.46 11.18 8.68
N THR A 187 -18.34 11.05 9.41
CA THR A 187 -18.42 10.83 10.86
C THR A 187 -18.88 12.12 11.52
N GLU A 188 -20.16 12.43 11.38
CA GLU A 188 -20.84 13.25 12.37
C GLU A 188 -20.82 12.48 13.69
N ILE A 189 -20.45 13.17 14.77
CA ILE A 189 -20.50 12.65 16.13
C ILE A 189 -21.93 12.14 16.35
N PRO A 190 -22.17 10.88 16.76
CA PRO A 190 -23.51 10.44 17.07
C PRO A 190 -24.01 11.27 18.25
N SER A 191 -24.92 12.20 17.99
CA SER A 191 -25.85 12.64 19.02
C SER A 191 -26.54 11.38 19.54
N GLN A 192 -26.63 11.26 20.86
CA GLN A 192 -27.24 10.13 21.54
C GLN A 192 -28.75 10.08 21.28
N ALA A 193 -29.17 9.78 20.06
CA ALA A 193 -30.55 9.54 19.69
C ALA A 193 -30.54 8.84 18.32
N ASN A 194 -30.46 7.51 18.35
CA ASN A 194 -30.90 6.54 17.32
C ASN A 194 -29.93 5.36 17.24
N LYS A 195 -29.99 4.50 18.26
CA LYS A 195 -29.70 3.07 18.06
C LYS A 195 -30.80 2.55 17.14
N ASN A 196 -30.51 2.44 15.84
CA ASN A 196 -30.98 1.39 14.94
C ASN A 196 -30.50 1.72 13.52
N VAL A 197 -29.84 0.74 12.88
CA VAL A 197 -29.33 0.74 11.50
C VAL A 197 -28.02 1.51 11.27
N ALA A 198 -26.95 1.10 11.96
CA ALA A 198 -25.59 1.27 11.45
C ALA A 198 -25.07 -0.12 11.05
N ASN A 199 -24.82 -0.34 9.75
CA ASN A 199 -24.28 -1.60 9.20
C ASN A 199 -22.79 -1.85 9.58
N GLY A 200 -22.25 -1.14 10.58
CA GLY A 200 -20.95 -1.43 11.16
C GLY A 200 -21.12 -2.34 12.36
N GLY A 201 -20.89 -3.65 12.19
CA GLY A 201 -20.75 -4.57 13.31
C GLY A 201 -19.71 -4.08 14.33
N PRO A 202 -19.78 -4.55 15.59
CA PRO A 202 -18.83 -4.16 16.63
C PRO A 202 -17.39 -4.34 16.16
N ALA A 203 -16.52 -3.38 16.50
CA ALA A 203 -15.13 -3.42 16.06
C ALA A 203 -14.46 -4.71 16.55
N THR A 204 -13.96 -5.52 15.62
CA THR A 204 -13.20 -6.73 15.95
C THR A 204 -11.79 -6.33 16.42
N LYS A 205 -11.09 -7.20 17.16
CA LYS A 205 -9.69 -6.96 17.54
C LYS A 205 -8.78 -6.74 16.32
N ASP A 206 -9.17 -7.26 15.16
CA ASP A 206 -8.41 -7.20 13.90
C ASP A 206 -8.44 -5.81 13.30
N ASP A 207 -9.54 -5.07 13.52
CA ASP A 207 -9.73 -3.69 13.07
C ASP A 207 -8.68 -2.73 13.64
N TRP A 208 -8.09 -3.12 14.76
CA TRP A 208 -7.04 -2.37 15.44
C TRP A 208 -5.64 -2.75 14.98
N ILE A 209 -5.51 -3.70 14.06
CA ILE A 209 -4.22 -4.13 13.50
C ILE A 209 -4.18 -3.81 12.00
N ILE A 210 -5.22 -4.19 11.26
CA ILE A 210 -5.34 -3.99 9.82
C ILE A 210 -6.74 -3.46 9.46
N PRO A 211 -6.91 -2.81 8.30
CA PRO A 211 -8.24 -2.50 7.79
C PRO A 211 -8.97 -3.79 7.36
N THR A 212 -10.16 -4.02 7.92
CA THR A 212 -11.01 -5.20 7.68
C THR A 212 -12.18 -4.94 6.72
N SER A 213 -12.33 -3.71 6.24
CA SER A 213 -13.31 -3.33 5.22
C SER A 213 -12.72 -2.29 4.28
N LYS A 214 -13.35 -2.08 3.11
CA LYS A 214 -12.90 -1.09 2.11
C LYS A 214 -12.99 0.33 2.65
N GLU A 215 -14.07 0.65 3.34
CA GLU A 215 -14.33 1.95 3.95
C GLU A 215 -13.28 2.23 5.03
N ARG A 216 -12.93 1.21 5.83
CA ARG A 216 -11.88 1.34 6.84
C ARG A 216 -10.49 1.47 6.22
N LEU A 217 -10.22 0.75 5.13
CA LEU A 217 -8.99 0.90 4.36
C LEU A 217 -8.86 2.35 3.89
N PHE A 218 -9.84 2.88 3.13
CA PHE A 218 -9.79 4.25 2.62
C PHE A 218 -9.68 5.30 3.72
N ASN A 219 -10.44 5.17 4.81
CA ASN A 219 -10.36 6.09 5.94
C ASN A 219 -9.03 6.03 6.70
N SER A 220 -8.31 4.90 6.63
CA SER A 220 -7.00 4.74 7.25
C SER A 220 -5.85 5.30 6.41
N ILE A 221 -6.00 5.40 5.08
CA ILE A 221 -4.92 5.87 4.19
C ILE A 221 -4.63 7.34 4.46
N VAL A 222 -3.38 7.64 4.78
CA VAL A 222 -2.88 9.01 4.98
C VAL A 222 -1.71 9.33 4.04
N GLU A 223 -1.06 8.32 3.47
CA GLU A 223 0.10 8.48 2.61
C GLU A 223 0.04 7.53 1.41
N ILE A 224 0.36 8.07 0.24
CA ILE A 224 0.44 7.34 -1.03
C ILE A 224 1.79 7.63 -1.66
N HIS A 225 2.65 6.61 -1.75
CA HIS A 225 4.00 6.73 -2.28
C HIS A 225 4.13 6.03 -3.64
N TYR A 226 4.38 6.81 -4.68
CA TYR A 226 4.85 6.28 -5.96
C TYR A 226 6.37 6.15 -5.88
N VAL A 227 6.87 4.92 -5.84
CA VAL A 227 8.31 4.62 -5.69
C VAL A 227 8.86 4.13 -7.02
N ASP A 228 9.54 5.01 -7.74
CA ASP A 228 10.16 4.76 -9.05
C ASP A 228 9.26 3.98 -10.02
N VAL A 229 7.98 4.38 -10.04
CA VAL A 229 6.94 3.72 -10.83
C VAL A 229 7.22 3.91 -12.31
N GLY A 230 7.11 2.81 -13.04
CA GLY A 230 7.37 2.76 -14.46
C GLY A 230 6.77 1.52 -15.11
N LEU A 231 6.47 1.67 -16.39
CA LEU A 231 5.79 0.70 -17.23
C LEU A 231 6.42 0.71 -18.63
N ASN A 232 6.20 -0.36 -19.40
CA ASN A 232 6.63 -0.41 -20.80
C ASN A 232 5.61 0.23 -21.75
N THR A 233 4.40 0.53 -21.25
CA THR A 233 3.38 1.30 -21.95
C THR A 233 2.84 2.44 -21.07
N LYS A 234 1.89 3.21 -21.62
CA LYS A 234 1.15 4.23 -20.86
C LYS A 234 0.36 3.61 -19.69
N GLY A 235 0.00 4.43 -18.72
CA GLY A 235 -0.78 4.02 -17.53
C GLY A 235 0.04 3.87 -16.25
N ALA A 236 1.28 4.37 -16.23
CA ALA A 236 2.14 4.34 -15.05
C ALA A 236 1.59 5.25 -13.95
N TYR A 237 0.97 6.37 -14.32
CA TYR A 237 0.28 7.29 -13.40
C TYR A 237 -1.11 7.67 -13.94
N LEU A 238 -2.04 7.95 -13.03
CA LEU A 238 -3.37 8.45 -13.41
C LEU A 238 -3.29 9.80 -14.13
N THR A 239 -3.95 9.89 -15.27
CA THR A 239 -4.10 11.16 -16.02
C THR A 239 -5.56 11.59 -16.17
N ASP A 240 -6.49 10.82 -15.61
CA ASP A 240 -7.92 11.12 -15.66
C ASP A 240 -8.25 12.24 -14.66
N LYS A 241 -8.69 13.38 -15.18
CA LYS A 241 -9.07 14.53 -14.36
C LYS A 241 -10.31 14.26 -13.52
N GLU A 242 -11.30 13.53 -14.05
CA GLU A 242 -12.55 13.28 -13.34
C GLU A 242 -12.31 12.40 -12.12
N VAL A 243 -11.47 11.37 -12.26
CA VAL A 243 -11.09 10.51 -11.13
C VAL A 243 -10.44 11.34 -10.02
N ILE A 244 -9.49 12.22 -10.36
CA ILE A 244 -8.80 13.05 -9.35
C ILE A 244 -9.73 14.09 -8.71
N ASP A 245 -10.64 14.70 -9.48
CA ASP A 245 -11.62 15.63 -8.95
C ASP A 245 -12.59 14.93 -7.97
N ARG A 246 -13.12 13.76 -8.34
CA ARG A 246 -14.00 12.96 -7.46
C ARG A 246 -13.25 12.45 -6.23
N PHE A 247 -12.01 11.97 -6.38
CA PHE A 247 -11.15 11.60 -5.25
C PHE A 247 -10.99 12.76 -4.27
N SER A 248 -10.73 13.97 -4.78
CA SER A 248 -10.60 15.17 -3.96
C SER A 248 -11.90 15.52 -3.22
N GLU A 249 -13.05 15.36 -3.87
CA GLU A 249 -14.37 15.56 -3.26
C GLU A 249 -14.70 14.50 -2.19
N CYS A 250 -14.29 13.25 -2.38
CA CYS A 250 -14.41 12.24 -1.33
C CYS A 250 -13.50 12.57 -0.13
N LEU A 251 -12.26 13.01 -0.41
CA LEU A 251 -11.30 13.40 0.64
C LEU A 251 -11.77 14.64 1.42
N SER A 252 -12.44 15.59 0.78
CA SER A 252 -12.94 16.79 1.47
C SER A 252 -13.99 16.45 2.54
N ARG A 253 -14.73 15.35 2.36
CA ARG A 253 -15.70 14.78 3.31
C ARG A 253 -15.05 13.87 4.38
N SER A 254 -13.83 13.39 4.14
CA SER A 254 -13.09 12.55 5.11
C SER A 254 -12.50 13.38 6.25
N ALA A 255 -12.29 12.76 7.41
CA ALA A 255 -11.59 13.39 8.54
C ALA A 255 -10.05 13.46 8.35
N SER A 256 -9.50 12.66 7.45
CA SER A 256 -8.06 12.53 7.24
C SER A 256 -7.56 13.44 6.12
N SER A 257 -6.30 13.89 6.23
CA SER A 257 -5.55 14.42 5.10
C SER A 257 -4.72 13.30 4.45
N ILE A 258 -4.51 13.39 3.13
CA ILE A 258 -3.68 12.47 2.37
C ILE A 258 -2.48 13.21 1.79
N ARG A 259 -1.30 12.62 1.94
CA ARG A 259 -0.06 13.08 1.33
C ARG A 259 0.32 12.16 0.17
N PHE A 260 0.53 12.75 -1.00
CA PHE A 260 1.13 12.09 -2.15
C PHE A 260 2.63 12.34 -2.17
N LEU A 261 3.42 11.27 -2.21
CA LEU A 261 4.86 11.34 -2.35
C LEU A 261 5.28 10.67 -3.65
N PHE A 262 6.01 11.42 -4.47
CA PHE A 262 6.58 10.92 -5.72
C PHE A 262 8.08 10.79 -5.53
N HIS A 263 8.56 9.56 -5.56
CA HIS A 263 9.97 9.23 -5.49
C HIS A 263 10.38 8.69 -6.85
N GLY A 264 11.39 9.28 -7.48
CA GLY A 264 11.87 8.75 -8.76
C GLY A 264 13.35 8.93 -8.96
N THR A 265 13.87 8.17 -9.91
CA THR A 265 15.26 8.19 -10.33
C THR A 265 15.37 8.65 -11.78
N PRO A 266 16.58 9.03 -12.25
CA PRO A 266 16.86 9.23 -13.67
C PRO A 266 16.45 8.02 -14.53
N ARG A 267 16.53 6.80 -14.00
CA ARG A 267 16.14 5.57 -14.71
C ARG A 267 14.69 5.54 -15.18
N GLN A 268 13.77 6.15 -14.44
CA GLN A 268 12.36 6.22 -14.82
C GLN A 268 11.98 7.62 -15.34
N TRP A 269 12.36 8.69 -14.63
CA TRP A 269 11.89 10.04 -14.96
C TRP A 269 12.69 10.71 -16.08
N CYS A 270 13.91 10.25 -16.39
CA CYS A 270 14.74 10.79 -17.46
C CYS A 270 14.87 9.82 -18.66
N ASP A 271 14.11 8.73 -18.68
CA ASP A 271 14.14 7.76 -19.78
C ASP A 271 13.41 8.31 -21.02
N GLU A 272 14.17 8.70 -22.04
CA GLU A 272 13.63 9.24 -23.29
C GLU A 272 12.82 8.22 -24.08
N ARG A 273 13.15 6.92 -23.97
CA ARG A 273 12.42 5.84 -24.66
C ARG A 273 11.08 5.57 -24.01
N ARG A 274 10.94 5.92 -22.73
CA ARG A 274 9.71 5.78 -21.93
C ARG A 274 9.21 7.12 -21.41
N ILE A 275 9.27 8.14 -22.27
CA ILE A 275 8.92 9.54 -21.95
C ILE A 275 7.51 9.72 -21.35
N TRP A 276 6.58 8.79 -21.62
CA TRP A 276 5.25 8.80 -21.03
C TRP A 276 5.28 8.73 -19.50
N ILE A 277 6.24 8.03 -18.89
CA ILE A 277 6.34 7.90 -17.43
C ILE A 277 6.45 9.28 -16.79
N ARG A 278 7.37 10.13 -17.27
CA ARG A 278 7.51 11.50 -16.80
C ARG A 278 6.27 12.34 -17.12
N LYS A 279 5.76 12.25 -18.36
CA LYS A 279 4.58 13.04 -18.78
C LYS A 279 3.33 12.74 -17.95
N GLU A 280 3.07 11.46 -17.66
CA GLU A 280 1.94 11.02 -16.85
C GLU A 280 2.12 11.43 -15.39
N LYS A 281 3.32 11.25 -14.81
CA LYS A 281 3.64 11.76 -13.47
C LYS A 281 3.41 13.27 -13.37
N ASP A 282 3.93 14.06 -14.31
CA ASP A 282 3.76 15.51 -14.35
C ASP A 282 2.29 15.91 -14.54
N ALA A 283 1.51 15.12 -15.28
CA ALA A 283 0.08 15.32 -15.41
C ALA A 283 -0.65 15.05 -14.08
N LEU A 284 -0.40 13.92 -13.43
CA LEU A 284 -0.99 13.58 -12.13
C LEU A 284 -0.67 14.64 -11.08
N VAL A 285 0.59 15.06 -10.98
CA VAL A 285 1.03 16.13 -10.07
C VAL A 285 0.28 17.43 -10.32
N ARG A 286 0.09 17.83 -11.59
CA ARG A 286 -0.69 19.03 -11.93
C ARG A 286 -2.16 18.90 -11.53
N LEU A 287 -2.77 17.73 -11.76
CA LEU A 287 -4.16 17.46 -11.35
C LEU A 287 -4.30 17.54 -9.83
N LEU A 288 -3.42 16.87 -9.08
CA LEU A 288 -3.43 16.87 -7.63
C LEU A 288 -3.14 18.26 -7.04
N LYS A 289 -2.23 19.05 -7.62
CA LYS A 289 -1.99 20.46 -7.20
C LYS A 289 -3.25 21.32 -7.38
N ARG A 290 -3.98 21.16 -8.48
CA ARG A 290 -5.26 21.85 -8.71
C ARG A 290 -6.34 21.38 -7.74
N ALA A 291 -6.43 20.09 -7.46
CA ALA A 291 -7.33 19.53 -6.48
C ALA A 291 -7.03 20.04 -5.06
N ALA A 292 -5.75 20.10 -4.67
CA ALA A 292 -5.30 20.57 -3.37
C ALA A 292 -5.69 22.02 -3.09
N GLN A 293 -5.67 22.89 -4.10
CA GLN A 293 -6.16 24.27 -4.00
C GLN A 293 -7.63 24.35 -3.59
N LYS A 294 -8.44 23.35 -3.95
CA LYS A 294 -9.87 23.27 -3.61
C LYS A 294 -10.14 22.49 -2.32
N ASN A 295 -9.16 21.73 -1.82
CA ASN A 295 -9.36 20.76 -0.74
C ASN A 295 -8.93 21.26 0.65
N MET A 296 -8.92 22.58 0.88
CA MET A 296 -8.65 23.20 2.19
C MET A 296 -7.41 22.63 2.94
N GLY A 297 -6.35 22.25 2.22
CA GLY A 297 -5.13 21.69 2.81
C GLY A 297 -5.17 20.21 3.19
N LYS A 298 -6.25 19.46 2.87
CA LYS A 298 -6.31 18.01 3.12
C LYS A 298 -5.50 17.18 2.13
N LEU A 299 -5.09 17.75 1.00
CA LEU A 299 -4.27 17.09 0.00
C LEU A 299 -2.89 17.74 -0.04
N LEU A 300 -1.86 16.97 0.29
CA LEU A 300 -0.46 17.42 0.31
C LEU A 300 0.35 16.67 -0.74
N LEU A 301 1.37 17.32 -1.30
CA LEU A 301 2.20 16.75 -2.35
C LEU A 301 3.69 17.00 -2.09
N ARG A 302 4.51 15.98 -2.33
CA ARG A 302 5.97 16.11 -2.37
C ARG A 302 6.54 15.30 -3.52
N GLU A 303 7.45 15.91 -4.26
CA GLU A 303 8.19 15.27 -5.35
C GLU A 303 9.67 15.27 -5.00
N ARG A 304 10.36 14.14 -5.20
CA ARG A 304 11.81 14.03 -4.97
C ARG A 304 12.46 13.16 -6.04
N LEU A 305 13.38 13.79 -6.78
CA LEU A 305 14.33 13.09 -7.65
C LEU A 305 15.52 12.63 -6.81
N TYR A 306 15.80 11.34 -6.85
CA TYR A 306 16.95 10.72 -6.21
C TYR A 306 18.07 10.52 -7.22
N PHE A 307 19.32 10.57 -6.75
CA PHE A 307 20.51 10.43 -7.60
C PHE A 307 20.59 11.45 -8.76
N PRO A 308 20.32 12.75 -8.52
CA PRO A 308 20.39 13.75 -9.60
C PRO A 308 21.80 13.79 -10.20
N GLY A 309 21.87 13.90 -11.53
CA GLY A 309 23.13 13.95 -12.26
C GLY A 309 23.85 12.62 -12.45
N LYS A 310 23.36 11.50 -11.87
CA LYS A 310 23.89 10.16 -12.17
C LYS A 310 23.31 9.62 -13.48
N ASN A 311 24.12 8.83 -14.20
CA ASN A 311 23.66 8.12 -15.39
C ASN A 311 22.62 7.06 -15.01
N PRO A 312 21.50 6.95 -15.74
CA PRO A 312 20.48 5.92 -15.51
C PRO A 312 21.05 4.50 -15.50
N ASP A 313 20.78 3.75 -14.42
CA ASP A 313 21.12 2.33 -14.33
C ASP A 313 20.02 1.53 -13.62
N LEU A 314 20.15 0.20 -13.62
CA LEU A 314 19.17 -0.67 -12.97
C LEU A 314 19.33 -0.69 -11.44
N GLN A 315 20.53 -0.42 -10.92
CA GLN A 315 20.76 -0.45 -9.48
C GLN A 315 19.98 0.67 -8.79
N MET A 316 20.03 1.90 -9.31
CA MET A 316 19.33 3.05 -8.73
C MET A 316 17.82 2.81 -8.64
N HIS A 317 17.25 2.04 -9.58
CA HIS A 317 15.85 1.67 -9.58
C HIS A 317 15.48 0.95 -8.28
N PHE A 318 16.35 0.07 -7.78
CA PHE A 318 16.14 -0.64 -6.52
C PHE A 318 16.65 0.16 -5.31
N GLU A 319 17.82 0.79 -5.43
CA GLU A 319 18.48 1.56 -4.36
C GLU A 319 17.58 2.67 -3.79
N ILE A 320 16.66 3.21 -4.60
CA ILE A 320 15.65 4.17 -4.15
C ILE A 320 14.82 3.67 -2.96
N ILE A 321 14.55 2.37 -2.84
CA ILE A 321 13.78 1.78 -1.73
C ILE A 321 14.49 2.04 -0.40
N GLU A 322 15.81 2.04 -0.40
CA GLU A 322 16.63 2.28 0.78
C GLU A 322 16.84 3.76 1.06
N VAL A 323 16.95 4.61 0.04
CA VAL A 323 17.22 6.05 0.23
C VAL A 323 15.96 6.92 0.29
N MET A 324 14.79 6.39 -0.05
CA MET A 324 13.55 7.17 -0.07
C MET A 324 13.20 7.73 1.31
N ASP A 325 12.85 9.01 1.34
CA ASP A 325 12.41 9.72 2.53
C ASP A 325 10.89 9.61 2.66
N VAL A 326 10.44 9.19 3.85
CA VAL A 326 9.02 8.98 4.16
C VAL A 326 8.48 10.04 5.13
N ASN A 327 9.31 10.98 5.58
CA ASN A 327 8.94 12.06 6.51
C ASN A 327 8.83 13.40 5.80
#